data_AF-A0A0F9A7E9-F1
#
_entry.id   AF-A0A0F9A7E9-F1
#
_cell.length_a   1.000
_cell.length_b   1.000
_cell.length_c   1.000
_cell.angle_alpha   90.00
_cell.angle_beta   90.00
_cell.angle_gamma   90.00
#
_symmetry.space_group_name_H-M   'P 1'
#
loop_
_entity.id
_entity.type
_entity.pdbx_description
1 polymer ?
#
loop_
_entity_poly.entity_id
_entity_poly.type
_entity_poly.pdbx_seq_one_letter_code
_entity_poly.pdbx_strand_id
1 'polypeptide(L)'
;IRISLESTSLFAIQTKTLVGTHLDYRFSDDFRMGGTIMNLTERPLTQKVNIGDEPISNTIWGLDGSYRTESQFLTTLVDAIPLISTREPSNITLTGEFAHLIPGHSKAIKKEGTAYIDDFEGSQTSIDMKNFAAWVYSSTPSGRFPEGILVNNREYGYNRAKFSFYVIDPLFLRNNSLTPPHIKNDPNTQSSHFVEEVFETDIFPNKENPSGVPTNISVLNLAFRPQERGLYNYSPDVDANGNLINPQQRWGGIMREIMTNDFETSNVEFIEFWLMDPFVEEPDHSGGDLLFNLGDISEDILKDSRKAFENGLPPSEDVTLVDTSVWGRIPLVQSLVNAFNNDPTSREYQDIGLDGLNDDEERDFFSAFLDTISSLHGTNSLAYQIALEDPSQDNFHYFRGSQYDADEVGILDRYRDYNNHQGNSPTSEQSIEAYPTTG
;
A
#
# COMPACT_ATOMS: atom_id res chain seq x y z
N ILE A 1 -39.35 29.13 14.65
CA ILE A 1 -38.42 30.25 14.42
C ILE A 1 -37.33 29.73 13.50
N ARG A 2 -37.15 30.33 12.30
CA ARG A 2 -36.10 29.95 11.34
C ARG A 2 -35.02 31.02 11.40
N ILE A 3 -33.79 30.61 11.69
CA ILE A 3 -32.64 31.51 11.78
C ILE A 3 -31.74 31.18 10.60
N SER A 4 -31.46 32.17 9.76
CA SER A 4 -30.48 32.05 8.68
C SER A 4 -29.16 32.61 9.18
N LEU A 5 -28.10 31.81 9.09
CA LEU A 5 -26.75 32.19 9.48
C LEU A 5 -25.89 32.30 8.23
N GLU A 6 -25.22 33.44 8.05
CA GLU A 6 -24.18 33.59 7.04
C GLU A 6 -22.87 33.09 7.65
N SER A 7 -22.53 31.83 7.37
CA SER A 7 -21.30 31.21 7.87
C SER A 7 -20.20 31.35 6.83
N THR A 8 -19.16 32.12 7.14
CA THR A 8 -17.90 32.11 6.38
C THR A 8 -17.13 30.82 6.68
N SER A 9 -17.54 29.71 6.06
CA SER A 9 -16.75 28.48 6.09
C SER A 9 -15.40 28.75 5.41
N LEU A 10 -14.31 28.57 6.16
CA LEU A 10 -12.93 28.76 5.71
C LEU A 10 -12.49 27.76 4.63
N PHE A 11 -13.33 26.76 4.30
CA PHE A 11 -13.04 25.67 3.35
C PHE A 11 -14.01 25.61 2.17
N ALA A 12 -14.51 26.77 1.69
CA ALA A 12 -15.26 26.79 0.44
C ALA A 12 -14.29 26.77 -0.76
N ILE A 13 -14.16 25.62 -1.42
CA ILE A 13 -13.24 25.43 -2.56
C ILE A 13 -13.81 26.09 -3.84
N GLN A 14 -15.12 26.29 -3.91
CA GLN A 14 -15.77 26.96 -5.04
C GLN A 14 -15.67 28.49 -4.93
N THR A 15 -15.24 29.13 -6.02
CA THR A 15 -15.17 30.60 -6.07
C THR A 15 -16.55 31.19 -6.35
N LYS A 16 -16.98 32.12 -5.49
CA LYS A 16 -18.26 32.83 -5.61
C LYS A 16 -18.00 34.31 -5.88
N THR A 17 -18.63 34.83 -6.93
CA THR A 17 -18.54 36.24 -7.30
C THR A 17 -19.92 36.85 -7.20
N LEU A 18 -20.10 37.77 -6.25
CA LEU A 18 -21.31 38.57 -6.12
C LEU A 18 -21.03 39.98 -6.65
N VAL A 19 -21.70 40.36 -7.74
CA VAL A 19 -21.63 41.72 -8.29
C VAL A 19 -23.02 42.31 -8.27
N GLY A 20 -23.19 43.47 -7.66
CA GLY A 20 -24.47 44.14 -7.65
C GLY A 20 -24.34 45.63 -7.39
N THR A 21 -25.45 46.31 -7.60
CA THR A 21 -25.63 47.71 -7.25
C THR A 21 -27.01 47.91 -6.64
N HIS A 22 -27.08 48.86 -5.71
CA HIS A 22 -28.32 49.30 -5.12
C HIS A 22 -28.38 50.82 -5.23
N LEU A 23 -29.51 51.33 -5.75
CA LEU A 23 -29.77 52.74 -5.90
C LEU A 23 -30.97 53.11 -5.04
N ASP A 24 -30.76 53.97 -4.04
CA ASP A 24 -31.83 54.54 -3.21
C ASP A 24 -32.06 56.00 -3.62
N TYR A 25 -33.32 56.34 -3.88
CA TYR A 25 -33.73 57.71 -4.14
C TYR A 25 -34.78 58.16 -3.12
N ARG A 26 -34.44 59.23 -2.40
CA ARG A 26 -35.33 59.90 -1.44
C ARG A 26 -36.10 61.00 -2.14
N PHE A 27 -37.38 60.75 -2.38
CA PHE A 27 -38.29 61.74 -2.98
C PHE A 27 -38.72 62.80 -1.95
N SER A 28 -38.76 62.43 -0.67
CA SER A 28 -38.99 63.35 0.46
C SER A 28 -38.38 62.78 1.74
N ASP A 29 -38.53 63.49 2.87
CA ASP A 29 -38.16 62.95 4.19
C ASP A 29 -39.01 61.75 4.60
N ASP A 30 -40.20 61.62 4.01
CA ASP A 30 -41.22 60.62 4.34
C ASP A 30 -41.28 59.47 3.33
N PHE A 31 -40.76 59.64 2.11
CA PHE A 31 -40.84 58.66 1.03
C PHE A 31 -39.47 58.39 0.38
N ARG A 32 -39.09 57.11 0.37
CA ARG A 32 -37.92 56.61 -0.37
C ARG A 32 -38.27 55.38 -1.19
N MET A 33 -37.55 55.22 -2.29
CA MET A 33 -37.65 54.07 -3.17
C MET A 33 -36.25 53.60 -3.56
N GLY A 34 -36.01 52.30 -3.42
CA GLY A 34 -34.78 51.63 -3.77
C GLY A 34 -34.96 50.70 -4.96
N GLY A 35 -33.88 50.50 -5.71
CA GLY A 35 -33.76 49.50 -6.75
C GLY A 35 -32.47 48.72 -6.57
N THR A 36 -32.58 47.40 -6.53
CA THR A 36 -31.43 46.49 -6.40
C THR A 36 -31.29 45.66 -7.66
N ILE A 37 -30.06 45.48 -8.13
CA ILE A 37 -29.72 44.41 -9.08
C ILE A 37 -28.42 43.76 -8.63
N MET A 38 -28.42 42.44 -8.54
CA MET A 38 -27.26 41.67 -8.11
C MET A 38 -27.20 40.36 -8.89
N ASN A 39 -25.99 39.96 -9.26
CA ASN A 39 -25.68 38.68 -9.87
C ASN A 39 -24.71 37.93 -8.98
N LEU A 40 -25.09 36.72 -8.56
CA LEU A 40 -24.24 35.78 -7.87
C LEU A 40 -23.87 34.68 -8.85
N THR A 41 -22.59 34.58 -9.18
CA THR A 41 -22.05 33.52 -10.04
C THR A 41 -21.04 32.67 -9.28
N GLU A 42 -21.24 31.37 -9.32
CA GLU A 42 -20.32 30.36 -8.81
C GLU A 42 -19.53 29.75 -9.98
N ARG A 43 -18.25 29.49 -9.76
CA ARG A 43 -17.39 28.80 -10.73
C ARG A 43 -16.95 27.46 -10.15
N PRO A 44 -17.26 26.34 -10.83
CA PRO A 44 -16.86 25.01 -10.38
C PRO A 44 -15.36 24.81 -10.60
N LEU A 45 -14.77 23.87 -9.86
CA LEU A 45 -13.37 23.48 -10.01
C LEU A 45 -13.13 22.69 -11.30
N THR A 46 -14.07 21.82 -11.63
CA THR A 46 -14.06 20.92 -12.78
C THR A 46 -15.24 21.24 -13.70
N GLN A 47 -15.14 20.84 -14.97
CA GLN A 47 -16.25 21.00 -15.93
C GLN A 47 -17.33 19.92 -15.76
N LYS A 48 -16.96 18.76 -15.18
CA LYS A 48 -17.89 17.75 -14.71
C LYS A 48 -18.32 18.13 -13.30
N VAL A 49 -19.63 18.26 -13.08
CA VAL A 49 -20.21 18.55 -11.76
C VAL A 49 -21.26 17.51 -11.44
N ASN A 50 -21.26 17.03 -10.19
CA ASN A 50 -22.23 16.06 -9.71
C ASN A 50 -23.52 16.76 -9.28
N ILE A 51 -24.60 15.99 -9.23
CA ILE A 51 -25.90 16.46 -8.75
C ILE A 51 -25.80 16.96 -7.30
N GLY A 52 -26.36 18.15 -7.02
CA GLY A 52 -26.28 18.82 -5.72
C GLY A 52 -25.13 19.82 -5.57
N ASP A 53 -24.09 19.71 -6.41
CA ASP A 53 -22.95 20.63 -6.46
C ASP A 53 -23.01 21.58 -7.67
N GLU A 54 -24.19 21.76 -8.28
CA GLU A 54 -24.34 22.56 -9.48
C GLU A 54 -24.07 24.06 -9.21
N PRO A 55 -23.12 24.69 -9.91
CA PRO A 55 -22.81 26.09 -9.72
C PRO A 55 -23.91 26.98 -10.29
N ILE A 56 -24.39 27.91 -9.47
CA ILE A 56 -25.44 28.84 -9.86
C ILE A 56 -24.88 30.09 -10.54
N SER A 57 -25.67 30.70 -11.43
CA SER A 57 -25.46 32.06 -11.93
C SER A 57 -26.78 32.81 -11.91
N ASN A 58 -27.16 33.26 -10.73
CA ASN A 58 -28.47 33.81 -10.46
C ASN A 58 -28.43 35.33 -10.46
N THR A 59 -29.38 35.96 -11.15
CA THR A 59 -29.56 37.41 -11.13
C THR A 59 -30.84 37.76 -10.38
N ILE A 60 -30.73 38.55 -9.32
CA ILE A 60 -31.87 39.10 -8.61
C ILE A 60 -31.96 40.57 -8.97
N TRP A 61 -33.15 41.02 -9.36
CA TRP A 61 -33.47 42.43 -9.38
C TRP A 61 -34.71 42.68 -8.54
N GLY A 62 -34.77 43.83 -7.89
CA GLY A 62 -35.85 44.15 -6.99
C GLY A 62 -36.06 45.64 -6.83
N LEU A 63 -37.25 45.98 -6.34
CA LEU A 63 -37.66 47.33 -6.00
C LEU A 63 -38.18 47.30 -4.56
N ASP A 64 -37.75 48.29 -3.78
CA ASP A 64 -38.23 48.48 -2.43
C ASP A 64 -38.72 49.90 -2.24
N GLY A 65 -39.66 50.07 -1.33
CA GLY A 65 -40.23 51.38 -1.02
C GLY A 65 -40.63 51.44 0.44
N SER A 66 -40.37 52.58 1.06
CA SER A 66 -40.88 52.86 2.40
C SER A 66 -41.49 54.25 2.46
N TYR A 67 -42.71 54.30 2.95
CA TYR A 67 -43.42 55.54 3.26
C TYR A 67 -43.68 55.60 4.76
N ARG A 68 -43.22 56.66 5.42
CA ARG A 68 -43.44 56.91 6.84
C ARG A 68 -44.12 58.26 7.01
N THR A 69 -45.19 58.30 7.78
CA THR A 69 -45.85 59.57 8.11
C THR A 69 -46.43 59.55 9.52
N GLU A 70 -46.51 60.72 10.15
CA GLU A 70 -47.14 60.88 11.46
C GLU A 70 -48.64 61.06 11.28
N SER A 71 -49.44 60.24 11.99
CA SER A 71 -50.90 60.30 11.93
C SER A 71 -51.47 60.86 13.22
N GLN A 72 -51.75 62.16 13.22
CA GLN A 72 -52.42 62.82 14.35
C GLN A 72 -53.84 62.28 14.59
N PHE A 73 -54.48 61.77 13.53
CA PHE A 73 -55.77 61.11 13.63
C PHE A 73 -55.69 59.85 14.50
N LEU A 74 -54.70 58.98 14.27
CA LEU A 74 -54.49 57.80 15.11
C LEU A 74 -54.11 58.18 16.54
N THR A 75 -53.25 59.20 16.71
CA THR A 75 -52.90 59.72 18.05
C THR A 75 -54.16 60.13 18.82
N THR A 76 -55.04 60.89 18.17
CA THR A 76 -56.28 61.40 18.78
C THR A 76 -57.29 60.27 19.06
N LEU A 77 -57.33 59.25 18.21
CA LEU A 77 -58.20 58.08 18.40
C LEU A 77 -57.76 57.25 19.61
N VAL A 78 -56.45 57.05 19.79
CA VAL A 78 -55.90 56.36 20.97
C VAL A 78 -56.12 57.18 22.24
N ASP A 79 -55.97 58.51 22.17
CA ASP A 79 -56.26 59.44 23.27
C ASP A 79 -57.74 59.47 23.69
N ALA A 80 -58.66 59.07 22.82
CA ALA A 80 -60.09 58.99 23.12
C ALA A 80 -60.50 57.73 23.89
N ILE A 81 -59.58 56.78 24.11
CA ILE A 81 -59.84 55.56 24.88
C ILE A 81 -59.83 55.91 26.38
N PRO A 82 -60.91 55.64 27.14
CA PRO A 82 -60.96 55.95 28.57
C PRO A 82 -59.81 55.25 29.31
N LEU A 83 -59.13 55.99 30.22
CA LEU A 83 -57.97 55.58 31.02
C LEU A 83 -56.59 55.63 30.34
N ILE A 84 -56.49 56.08 29.08
CA ILE A 84 -55.20 56.25 28.37
C ILE A 84 -55.02 57.74 28.00
N SER A 85 -53.81 58.28 28.19
CA SER A 85 -53.44 59.62 27.70
C SER A 85 -52.02 59.56 27.13
N THR A 86 -51.89 59.85 25.84
CA THR A 86 -50.69 59.71 25.02
C THR A 86 -50.40 61.00 24.27
N ARG A 87 -49.25 61.62 24.57
CA ARG A 87 -48.78 62.84 23.87
C ARG A 87 -47.81 62.55 22.72
N GLU A 88 -47.40 61.30 22.55
CA GLU A 88 -46.47 60.93 21.47
C GLU A 88 -47.22 60.72 20.15
N PRO A 89 -46.69 61.24 19.02
CA PRO A 89 -47.31 61.08 17.72
C PRO A 89 -47.26 59.62 17.25
N SER A 90 -48.41 59.12 16.80
CA SER A 90 -48.51 57.81 16.14
C SER A 90 -47.85 57.85 14.77
N ASN A 91 -47.01 56.87 14.47
CA ASN A 91 -46.35 56.74 13.17
C ASN A 91 -46.99 55.62 12.35
N ILE A 92 -47.28 55.88 11.08
CA ILE A 92 -47.66 54.86 10.10
C ILE A 92 -46.47 54.63 9.19
N THR A 93 -46.00 53.39 9.13
CA THR A 93 -44.95 52.97 8.21
C THR A 93 -45.51 51.92 7.27
N LEU A 94 -45.46 52.19 5.97
CA LEU A 94 -45.76 51.23 4.92
C LEU A 94 -44.46 50.87 4.21
N THR A 95 -44.10 49.60 4.24
CA THR A 95 -42.96 49.05 3.50
C THR A 95 -43.44 48.03 2.49
N GLY A 96 -42.87 48.07 1.29
CA GLY A 96 -43.11 47.09 0.24
C GLY A 96 -41.81 46.73 -0.43
N GLU A 97 -41.64 45.45 -0.72
CA GLU A 97 -40.48 44.91 -1.41
C GLU A 97 -40.95 43.95 -2.50
N PHE A 98 -40.33 44.05 -3.67
CA PHE A 98 -40.49 43.13 -4.78
C PHE A 98 -39.11 42.67 -5.21
N ALA A 99 -38.93 41.37 -5.36
CA ALA A 99 -37.71 40.80 -5.90
C ALA A 99 -38.05 39.71 -6.91
N HIS A 100 -37.37 39.72 -8.05
CA HIS A 100 -37.47 38.70 -9.06
C HIS A 100 -36.11 38.03 -9.26
N LEU A 101 -36.10 36.72 -9.12
CA LEU A 101 -34.94 35.87 -9.34
C LEU A 101 -35.00 35.33 -10.77
N ILE A 102 -33.98 35.64 -11.56
CA ILE A 102 -33.71 35.01 -12.85
C ILE A 102 -32.64 33.93 -12.60
N PRO A 103 -33.03 32.65 -12.54
CA PRO A 103 -32.08 31.58 -12.35
C PRO A 103 -31.24 31.37 -13.61
N GLY A 104 -29.97 31.02 -13.43
CA GLY A 104 -29.04 30.73 -14.51
C GLY A 104 -27.97 29.76 -14.07
N HIS A 105 -27.20 29.24 -15.03
CA HIS A 105 -26.10 28.32 -14.78
C HIS A 105 -24.76 28.95 -15.16
N SER A 106 -23.68 28.49 -14.52
CA SER A 106 -22.33 28.94 -14.87
C SER A 106 -21.97 28.58 -16.31
N LYS A 107 -21.36 29.50 -17.06
CA LYS A 107 -20.86 29.25 -18.43
C LYS A 107 -19.64 28.32 -18.47
N ALA A 108 -19.03 28.04 -17.31
CA ALA A 108 -17.94 27.09 -17.17
C ALA A 108 -18.37 25.63 -17.40
N ILE A 109 -19.68 25.35 -17.24
CA ILE A 109 -20.30 24.09 -17.63
C ILE A 109 -20.82 24.24 -19.06
N LYS A 110 -20.73 23.18 -19.87
CA LYS A 110 -21.19 23.17 -21.28
C LYS A 110 -22.63 23.70 -21.41
N LYS A 111 -22.99 24.09 -22.65
CA LYS A 111 -24.17 24.90 -23.04
C LYS A 111 -25.55 24.51 -22.45
N GLU A 112 -25.70 23.33 -21.86
CA GLU A 112 -26.99 22.83 -21.35
C GLU A 112 -27.07 22.72 -19.81
N GLY A 113 -26.06 23.17 -19.07
CA GLY A 113 -26.09 23.09 -17.59
C GLY A 113 -26.17 21.63 -17.10
N THR A 114 -25.40 20.75 -17.73
CA THR A 114 -25.39 19.30 -17.46
C THR A 114 -24.82 19.00 -16.08
N ALA A 115 -25.54 18.22 -15.28
CA ALA A 115 -25.07 17.62 -14.04
C ALA A 115 -25.03 16.09 -14.18
N TYR A 116 -24.02 15.46 -13.60
CA TYR A 116 -23.84 14.00 -13.62
C TYR A 116 -24.49 13.40 -12.37
N ILE A 117 -25.32 12.37 -12.57
CA ILE A 117 -25.89 11.58 -11.47
C ILE A 117 -24.82 10.62 -10.92
N ASP A 118 -24.02 10.05 -11.81
CA ASP A 118 -22.85 9.23 -11.54
C ASP A 118 -21.90 9.35 -12.74
N ASP A 119 -20.61 9.55 -12.47
CA ASP A 119 -19.56 9.60 -13.48
C ASP A 119 -18.67 8.34 -13.46
N PHE A 120 -18.97 7.38 -12.59
CA PHE A 120 -18.22 6.16 -12.28
C PHE A 120 -16.76 6.41 -11.88
N GLU A 121 -16.35 7.66 -11.65
CA GLU A 121 -14.96 8.03 -11.40
C GLU A 121 -14.50 7.56 -10.01
N GLY A 122 -15.43 7.46 -9.06
CA GLY A 122 -15.23 6.90 -7.72
C GLY A 122 -15.72 5.47 -7.53
N SER A 123 -16.12 4.77 -8.60
CA SER A 123 -16.69 3.42 -8.50
C SER A 123 -15.66 2.33 -8.21
N GLN A 124 -14.38 2.65 -8.37
CA GLN A 124 -13.28 1.74 -8.13
C GLN A 124 -12.47 2.21 -6.93
N THR A 125 -12.34 1.33 -5.94
CA THR A 125 -11.38 1.48 -4.85
C THR A 125 -10.39 0.33 -4.93
N SER A 126 -9.10 0.66 -5.00
CA SER A 126 -8.05 -0.34 -5.08
C SER A 126 -7.40 -0.55 -3.71
N ILE A 127 -7.13 -1.81 -3.38
CA ILE A 127 -6.32 -2.18 -2.22
C ILE A 127 -4.92 -2.49 -2.75
N ASP A 128 -3.92 -1.68 -2.39
CA ASP A 128 -2.57 -1.85 -2.91
C ASP A 128 -1.85 -3.04 -2.26
N MET A 129 -1.56 -4.05 -3.08
CA MET A 129 -0.84 -5.26 -2.69
C MET A 129 0.65 -5.25 -3.10
N LYS A 130 1.17 -4.17 -3.70
CA LYS A 130 2.55 -4.12 -4.23
C LYS A 130 3.64 -3.97 -3.15
N ASN A 131 3.30 -3.54 -1.94
CA ASN A 131 4.29 -3.35 -0.88
C ASN A 131 4.95 -4.69 -0.49
N PHE A 132 6.19 -4.90 -0.95
CA PHE A 132 6.92 -6.16 -0.76
C PHE A 132 7.14 -6.49 0.72
N ALA A 133 7.37 -5.48 1.58
CA ALA A 133 7.66 -5.67 3.00
C ALA A 133 6.47 -6.23 3.81
N ALA A 134 5.28 -6.23 3.24
CA ALA A 134 4.09 -6.81 3.85
C ALA A 134 3.86 -8.27 3.44
N TRP A 135 4.69 -8.82 2.54
CA TRP A 135 4.66 -10.22 2.14
C TRP A 135 5.67 -11.04 2.92
N VAL A 136 5.32 -12.29 3.19
CA VAL A 136 6.18 -13.29 3.83
C VAL A 136 6.10 -14.60 3.05
N TYR A 137 7.05 -15.51 3.25
CA TYR A 137 6.98 -16.84 2.66
C TYR A 137 5.67 -17.56 3.04
N SER A 138 5.08 -18.29 2.10
CA SER A 138 3.83 -18.99 2.34
C SER A 138 4.02 -20.36 3.00
N SER A 139 2.97 -20.81 3.70
CA SER A 139 2.76 -22.23 3.97
C SER A 139 2.63 -23.03 2.68
N THR A 140 2.82 -24.35 2.75
CA THR A 140 2.64 -25.26 1.60
C THR A 140 1.18 -25.22 1.16
N PRO A 141 0.87 -24.87 -0.12
CA PRO A 141 -0.49 -24.73 -0.58
C PRO A 141 -1.28 -26.05 -0.51
N SER A 142 -2.14 -26.16 0.50
CA SER A 142 -2.99 -27.34 0.68
C SER A 142 -3.97 -27.49 -0.50
N GLY A 143 -4.22 -28.74 -0.93
CA GLY A 143 -5.16 -29.07 -2.01
C GLY A 143 -4.50 -29.37 -3.36
N ARG A 144 -3.45 -28.62 -3.75
CA ARG A 144 -2.64 -28.92 -4.95
C ARG A 144 -1.49 -29.86 -4.63
N PHE A 145 -0.88 -29.68 -3.47
CA PHE A 145 0.23 -30.48 -2.99
C PHE A 145 -0.24 -31.42 -1.88
N PRO A 146 -0.17 -32.76 -2.09
CA PRO A 146 -0.67 -33.73 -1.12
C PRO A 146 0.05 -33.64 0.23
N GLU A 147 1.31 -33.20 0.25
CA GLU A 147 2.10 -32.98 1.46
C GLU A 147 1.60 -31.79 2.30
N GLY A 148 0.78 -30.90 1.75
CA GLY A 148 0.25 -29.73 2.46
C GLY A 148 -0.68 -30.06 3.64
N ILE A 149 -1.10 -31.32 3.79
CA ILE A 149 -1.89 -31.79 4.94
C ILE A 149 -1.01 -32.34 6.08
N LEU A 150 0.28 -32.57 5.83
CA LEU A 150 1.19 -33.18 6.79
C LEU A 150 1.49 -32.18 7.91
N VAL A 151 1.49 -32.66 9.15
CA VAL A 151 1.80 -31.87 10.34
C VAL A 151 2.96 -32.51 11.06
N ASN A 152 3.93 -31.69 11.46
CA ASN A 152 5.15 -32.11 12.13
C ASN A 152 5.88 -33.22 11.36
N ASN A 153 6.00 -33.05 10.04
CA ASN A 153 6.71 -33.95 9.13
C ASN A 153 7.48 -33.12 8.08
N ARG A 154 8.77 -33.42 7.88
CA ARG A 154 9.66 -32.70 6.96
C ARG A 154 9.24 -32.80 5.49
N GLU A 155 8.54 -33.87 5.11
CA GLU A 155 7.98 -34.05 3.75
C GLU A 155 7.08 -32.88 3.32
N TYR A 156 6.48 -32.17 4.28
CA TYR A 156 5.69 -30.95 4.04
C TYR A 156 6.43 -29.88 3.21
N GLY A 157 7.75 -29.80 3.33
CA GLY A 157 8.59 -28.81 2.63
C GLY A 157 9.31 -29.33 1.38
N TYR A 158 9.20 -30.63 1.05
CA TYR A 158 10.08 -31.26 0.05
C TYR A 158 9.95 -30.70 -1.37
N ASN A 159 8.78 -30.16 -1.72
CA ASN A 159 8.55 -29.54 -3.02
C ASN A 159 8.79 -28.02 -3.05
N ARG A 160 9.22 -27.41 -1.95
CA ARG A 160 9.53 -25.98 -1.93
C ARG A 160 10.85 -25.72 -2.65
N ALA A 161 10.80 -24.96 -3.74
CA ALA A 161 12.00 -24.54 -4.47
C ALA A 161 12.40 -23.11 -4.10
N LYS A 162 13.59 -22.68 -4.54
CA LYS A 162 14.10 -21.34 -4.25
C LYS A 162 13.17 -20.29 -4.86
N PHE A 163 12.77 -19.35 -4.00
CA PHE A 163 11.87 -18.27 -4.34
C PHE A 163 12.32 -17.01 -3.62
N SER A 164 12.35 -15.89 -4.33
CA SER A 164 12.59 -14.57 -3.74
C SER A 164 11.63 -13.53 -4.30
N PHE A 165 11.31 -12.53 -3.48
CA PHE A 165 10.37 -11.46 -3.78
C PHE A 165 10.93 -10.12 -3.32
N TYR A 166 11.06 -9.17 -4.23
CA TYR A 166 11.83 -7.95 -3.97
C TYR A 166 11.44 -6.81 -4.90
N VAL A 167 11.88 -5.61 -4.54
CA VAL A 167 11.90 -4.44 -5.41
C VAL A 167 13.35 -4.11 -5.72
N ILE A 168 13.70 -4.02 -7.00
CA ILE A 168 15.06 -3.65 -7.40
C ILE A 168 15.31 -2.21 -6.97
N ASP A 169 16.40 -1.99 -6.23
CA ASP A 169 16.77 -0.66 -5.76
C ASP A 169 17.25 0.18 -6.96
N PRO A 170 16.68 1.38 -7.19
CA PRO A 170 17.08 2.25 -8.30
C PRO A 170 18.56 2.62 -8.31
N LEU A 171 19.31 2.40 -7.21
CA LEU A 171 20.76 2.56 -7.19
C LEU A 171 21.45 1.72 -8.28
N PHE A 172 20.91 0.55 -8.62
CA PHE A 172 21.53 -0.33 -9.62
C PHE A 172 21.33 0.16 -11.05
N LEU A 173 20.38 1.06 -11.28
CA LEU A 173 19.98 1.55 -12.61
C LEU A 173 20.42 3.00 -12.88
N ARG A 174 20.60 3.80 -11.82
CA ARG A 174 20.90 5.24 -11.92
C ARG A 174 22.39 5.57 -12.07
N ASN A 175 23.28 4.58 -12.07
CA ASN A 175 24.73 4.73 -12.31
C ASN A 175 25.42 5.81 -11.45
N ASN A 176 25.00 5.93 -10.19
CA ASN A 176 25.51 6.90 -9.23
C ASN A 176 26.82 6.41 -8.57
N SER A 177 27.26 7.05 -7.48
CA SER A 177 28.48 6.66 -6.75
C SER A 177 28.31 5.40 -5.89
N LEU A 178 27.08 4.96 -5.66
CA LEU A 178 26.72 3.76 -4.89
C LEU A 178 26.53 2.53 -5.77
N THR A 179 26.41 2.71 -7.09
CA THR A 179 26.32 1.60 -8.05
C THR A 179 27.68 0.90 -8.14
N PRO A 180 27.75 -0.44 -7.93
CA PRO A 180 28.99 -1.19 -8.06
C PRO A 180 29.65 -1.01 -9.45
N PRO A 181 30.99 -0.86 -9.52
CA PRO A 181 31.67 -0.56 -10.78
C PRO A 181 31.45 -1.59 -11.89
N HIS A 182 31.36 -2.89 -11.58
CA HIS A 182 31.14 -3.94 -12.58
C HIS A 182 29.76 -3.82 -13.24
N ILE A 183 28.72 -3.53 -12.46
CA ILE A 183 27.35 -3.28 -12.97
C ILE A 183 27.32 -1.99 -13.80
N LYS A 184 27.93 -0.91 -13.28
CA LYS A 184 27.96 0.39 -13.97
C LYS A 184 28.70 0.34 -15.32
N ASN A 185 29.72 -0.51 -15.41
CA ASN A 185 30.54 -0.66 -16.61
C ASN A 185 30.00 -1.70 -17.59
N ASP A 186 28.98 -2.48 -17.22
CA ASP A 186 28.31 -3.44 -18.10
C ASP A 186 26.84 -3.06 -18.34
N PRO A 187 26.55 -2.23 -19.36
CA PRO A 187 25.19 -1.84 -19.70
C PRO A 187 24.26 -3.02 -20.01
N ASN A 188 24.78 -4.20 -20.37
CA ASN A 188 23.93 -5.35 -20.70
C ASN A 188 23.18 -5.87 -19.46
N THR A 189 23.79 -5.76 -18.27
CA THR A 189 23.15 -6.15 -17.00
C THR A 189 21.97 -5.26 -16.64
N GLN A 190 21.99 -4.00 -17.09
CA GLN A 190 20.95 -3.00 -16.83
C GLN A 190 19.88 -2.96 -17.94
N SER A 191 20.16 -3.55 -19.11
CA SER A 191 19.25 -3.53 -20.26
C SER A 191 18.30 -4.73 -20.34
N SER A 192 18.40 -5.70 -19.43
CA SER A 192 17.44 -6.81 -19.38
C SER A 192 16.06 -6.31 -18.98
N HIS A 193 15.04 -6.88 -19.63
CA HIS A 193 13.63 -6.57 -19.35
C HIS A 193 13.20 -6.94 -17.92
N PHE A 194 13.96 -7.81 -17.25
CA PHE A 194 13.69 -8.20 -15.86
C PHE A 194 14.29 -7.24 -14.83
N VAL A 195 15.09 -6.27 -15.26
CA VAL A 195 15.85 -5.37 -14.37
C VAL A 195 15.49 -3.90 -14.58
N GLU A 196 14.81 -3.55 -15.68
CA GLU A 196 14.54 -2.17 -16.08
C GLU A 196 13.65 -1.38 -15.10
N GLU A 197 13.89 -0.07 -15.00
CA GLU A 197 13.04 0.84 -14.20
C GLU A 197 11.76 1.13 -15.01
N VAL A 198 10.62 0.69 -14.49
CA VAL A 198 9.31 0.91 -15.15
C VAL A 198 8.77 2.27 -14.77
N PHE A 199 8.44 3.09 -15.76
CA PHE A 199 7.82 4.40 -15.56
C PHE A 199 6.31 4.35 -15.79
N GLU A 200 5.60 5.27 -15.16
CA GLU A 200 4.15 5.42 -15.30
C GLU A 200 3.72 5.66 -16.75
N THR A 201 4.56 6.29 -17.56
CA THR A 201 4.34 6.49 -18.99
C THR A 201 4.42 5.21 -19.81
N ASP A 202 5.12 4.18 -19.32
CA ASP A 202 5.30 2.91 -20.03
C ASP A 202 4.01 2.07 -19.95
N ILE A 203 3.34 2.11 -18.79
CA ILE A 203 2.06 1.42 -18.56
C ILE A 203 0.86 2.30 -18.94
N PHE A 204 0.92 3.59 -18.62
CA PHE A 204 -0.19 4.54 -18.79
C PHE A 204 0.22 5.75 -19.65
N PRO A 205 0.43 5.57 -20.97
CA PRO A 205 0.96 6.62 -21.84
C PRO A 205 0.08 7.87 -21.97
N ASN A 206 -1.22 7.76 -21.64
CA ASN A 206 -2.18 8.85 -21.71
C ASN A 206 -2.38 9.58 -20.38
N LYS A 207 -1.68 9.17 -19.31
CA LYS A 207 -1.79 9.80 -18.00
C LYS A 207 -0.83 10.99 -17.94
N GLU A 208 -1.35 12.15 -17.55
CA GLU A 208 -0.54 13.35 -17.34
C GLU A 208 0.09 13.31 -15.95
N ASN A 209 1.42 13.20 -15.91
CA ASN A 209 2.16 13.17 -14.64
C ASN A 209 2.48 14.59 -14.17
N PRO A 210 2.19 14.93 -12.90
CA PRO A 210 2.51 16.24 -12.36
C PRO A 210 4.02 16.45 -12.24
N SER A 211 4.48 17.65 -12.57
CA SER A 211 5.90 18.02 -12.47
C SER A 211 6.42 17.91 -11.03
N GLY A 212 7.56 17.23 -10.85
CA GLY A 212 8.25 17.13 -9.56
C GLY A 212 7.87 15.93 -8.69
N VAL A 213 6.99 15.05 -9.18
CA VAL A 213 6.70 13.75 -8.55
C VAL A 213 7.51 12.67 -9.28
N PRO A 214 8.18 11.74 -8.55
CA PRO A 214 8.80 10.58 -9.18
C PRO A 214 7.76 9.76 -9.96
N THR A 215 8.04 9.49 -11.24
CA THR A 215 7.15 8.75 -12.14
C THR A 215 7.51 7.27 -12.22
N ASN A 216 8.47 6.79 -11.43
CA ASN A 216 8.85 5.38 -11.43
C ASN A 216 7.82 4.58 -10.62
N ILE A 217 7.41 3.43 -11.17
CA ILE A 217 6.51 2.49 -10.53
C ILE A 217 7.38 1.43 -9.84
N SER A 218 7.15 1.23 -8.54
CA SER A 218 7.77 0.12 -7.82
C SER A 218 7.18 -1.21 -8.31
N VAL A 219 8.04 -2.08 -8.84
CA VAL A 219 7.68 -3.40 -9.33
C VAL A 219 7.99 -4.44 -8.27
N LEU A 220 6.98 -5.21 -7.86
CA LEU A 220 7.16 -6.40 -7.04
C LEU A 220 7.67 -7.52 -7.95
N ASN A 221 8.96 -7.79 -7.91
CA ASN A 221 9.60 -8.86 -8.66
C ASN A 221 9.44 -10.16 -7.90
N LEU A 222 9.04 -11.23 -8.60
CA LEU A 222 8.95 -12.59 -8.07
C LEU A 222 9.91 -13.47 -8.87
N ALA A 223 10.99 -13.92 -8.25
CA ALA A 223 11.98 -14.77 -8.89
C ALA A 223 11.84 -16.20 -8.39
N PHE A 224 11.41 -17.11 -9.27
CA PHE A 224 11.22 -18.52 -8.97
C PHE A 224 12.27 -19.37 -9.69
N ARG A 225 13.07 -20.12 -8.92
CA ARG A 225 14.13 -21.01 -9.42
C ARG A 225 13.78 -22.46 -9.07
N PRO A 226 12.97 -23.15 -9.91
CA PRO A 226 12.42 -24.47 -9.59
C PRO A 226 13.46 -25.59 -9.50
N GLN A 227 14.67 -25.36 -10.02
CA GLN A 227 15.79 -26.30 -9.97
C GLN A 227 16.57 -26.19 -8.66
N GLU A 228 16.46 -25.09 -7.93
CA GLU A 228 17.18 -24.85 -6.69
C GLU A 228 16.29 -25.20 -5.49
N ARG A 229 16.92 -25.71 -4.42
CA ARG A 229 16.24 -26.01 -3.17
C ARG A 229 15.77 -24.71 -2.50
N GLY A 230 14.59 -24.75 -1.87
CA GLY A 230 14.02 -23.62 -1.13
C GLY A 230 14.27 -23.73 0.37
N LEU A 231 13.79 -22.72 1.11
CA LEU A 231 13.94 -22.66 2.57
C LEU A 231 13.28 -23.86 3.26
N TYR A 232 13.98 -24.44 4.22
CA TYR A 232 13.57 -25.59 5.04
C TYR A 232 13.13 -26.79 4.21
N ASN A 233 13.73 -26.97 3.03
CA ASN A 233 13.52 -28.15 2.19
C ASN A 233 14.64 -29.17 2.42
N TYR A 234 14.32 -30.28 3.09
CA TYR A 234 15.24 -31.39 3.37
C TYR A 234 15.01 -32.60 2.44
N SER A 235 14.54 -32.36 1.21
CA SER A 235 14.31 -33.41 0.21
C SER A 235 15.65 -34.02 -0.24
N PRO A 236 15.79 -35.37 -0.21
CA PRO A 236 16.96 -36.03 -0.77
C PRO A 236 16.94 -36.13 -2.30
N ASP A 237 15.86 -35.67 -2.96
CA ASP A 237 15.65 -35.80 -4.40
C ASP A 237 16.38 -34.71 -5.20
N VAL A 238 17.71 -34.70 -5.07
CA VAL A 238 18.64 -33.80 -5.77
C VAL A 238 19.59 -34.57 -6.69
N ASP A 239 20.14 -33.91 -7.70
CA ASP A 239 21.24 -34.42 -8.49
C ASP A 239 22.60 -34.22 -7.78
N ALA A 240 23.70 -34.70 -8.36
CA ALA A 240 25.04 -34.55 -7.77
C ALA A 240 25.52 -33.07 -7.70
N ASN A 241 24.86 -32.16 -8.43
CA ASN A 241 25.13 -30.73 -8.42
C ASN A 241 24.27 -29.98 -7.38
N GLY A 242 23.31 -30.65 -6.75
CA GLY A 242 22.39 -30.06 -5.77
C GLY A 242 21.07 -29.55 -6.38
N ASN A 243 20.82 -29.79 -7.67
CA ASN A 243 19.58 -29.38 -8.31
C ASN A 243 18.45 -30.37 -8.03
N LEU A 244 17.24 -29.87 -7.83
CA LEU A 244 16.03 -30.67 -7.68
C LEU A 244 15.72 -31.43 -8.98
N ILE A 245 15.53 -32.76 -8.88
CA ILE A 245 15.36 -33.64 -10.06
C ILE A 245 14.06 -33.35 -10.85
N ASN A 246 12.99 -32.94 -10.16
CA ASN A 246 11.66 -32.72 -10.76
C ASN A 246 11.19 -31.26 -10.60
N PRO A 247 11.78 -30.28 -11.32
CA PRO A 247 11.47 -28.84 -11.15
C PRO A 247 10.00 -28.51 -11.44
N GLN A 248 9.34 -29.26 -12.33
CA GLN A 248 7.93 -29.05 -12.72
C GLN A 248 6.92 -29.34 -11.61
N GLN A 249 7.33 -30.08 -10.57
CA GLN A 249 6.49 -30.39 -9.41
C GLN A 249 6.77 -29.48 -8.21
N ARG A 250 7.69 -28.53 -8.35
CA ARG A 250 8.10 -27.65 -7.26
C ARG A 250 7.22 -26.40 -7.21
N TRP A 251 7.19 -25.76 -6.06
CA TRP A 251 6.46 -24.52 -5.84
C TRP A 251 7.28 -23.52 -5.05
N GLY A 252 6.94 -22.25 -5.20
CA GLY A 252 7.39 -21.13 -4.39
C GLY A 252 6.20 -20.22 -4.16
N GLY A 253 6.10 -19.60 -2.99
CA GLY A 253 4.91 -18.84 -2.63
C GLY A 253 5.16 -17.81 -1.55
N ILE A 254 4.35 -16.76 -1.60
CA ILE A 254 4.25 -15.70 -0.61
C ILE A 254 2.81 -15.55 -0.17
N MET A 255 2.63 -15.11 1.06
CA MET A 255 1.32 -14.81 1.64
C MET A 255 1.38 -13.46 2.36
N ARG A 256 0.21 -12.85 2.51
CA ARG A 256 0.03 -11.58 3.20
C ARG A 256 -1.39 -11.51 3.75
N GLU A 257 -1.53 -10.90 4.92
CA GLU A 257 -2.83 -10.57 5.51
C GLU A 257 -3.52 -9.45 4.71
N ILE A 258 -4.83 -9.64 4.45
CA ILE A 258 -5.69 -8.60 3.91
C ILE A 258 -6.54 -8.05 5.05
N MET A 259 -6.34 -6.76 5.37
CA MET A 259 -7.01 -6.09 6.49
C MET A 259 -8.54 -6.07 6.36
N THR A 260 -9.04 -6.06 5.12
CA THR A 260 -10.46 -6.13 4.81
C THR A 260 -10.89 -7.59 4.76
N ASN A 261 -11.56 -8.07 5.80
CA ASN A 261 -12.01 -9.46 5.89
C ASN A 261 -13.33 -9.75 5.15
N ASP A 262 -14.18 -8.74 4.94
CA ASP A 262 -15.48 -8.88 4.27
C ASP A 262 -15.45 -8.28 2.85
N PHE A 263 -15.15 -9.14 1.88
CA PHE A 263 -15.11 -8.78 0.45
C PHE A 263 -16.50 -8.50 -0.13
N GLU A 264 -17.56 -9.08 0.42
CA GLU A 264 -18.94 -8.86 -0.04
C GLU A 264 -19.40 -7.46 0.33
N THR A 265 -19.21 -7.07 1.59
CA THR A 265 -19.55 -5.71 2.06
C THR A 265 -18.66 -4.65 1.39
N SER A 266 -17.42 -5.00 1.08
CA SER A 266 -16.46 -4.09 0.45
C SER A 266 -16.50 -4.10 -1.09
N ASN A 267 -17.39 -4.90 -1.69
CA ASN A 267 -17.55 -5.08 -3.13
C ASN A 267 -16.22 -5.32 -3.88
N VAL A 268 -15.39 -6.24 -3.37
CA VAL A 268 -14.12 -6.62 -4.01
C VAL A 268 -14.42 -7.65 -5.10
N GLU A 269 -14.21 -7.26 -6.37
CA GLU A 269 -14.58 -8.08 -7.52
C GLU A 269 -13.38 -8.65 -8.30
N PHE A 270 -12.27 -7.91 -8.36
CA PHE A 270 -11.15 -8.24 -9.26
C PHE A 270 -9.80 -8.19 -8.53
N ILE A 271 -8.90 -9.08 -8.95
CA ILE A 271 -7.46 -8.92 -8.73
C ILE A 271 -6.90 -8.35 -10.03
N GLU A 272 -6.39 -7.13 -9.97
CA GLU A 272 -5.77 -6.46 -11.12
C GLU A 272 -4.25 -6.38 -10.94
N PHE A 273 -3.51 -6.81 -11.95
CA PHE A 273 -2.06 -6.68 -11.98
C PHE A 273 -1.56 -6.55 -13.41
N TRP A 274 -0.41 -5.90 -13.55
CA TRP A 274 0.34 -5.82 -14.79
C TRP A 274 1.55 -6.74 -14.65
N LEU A 275 1.66 -7.72 -15.53
CA LEU A 275 2.77 -8.67 -15.57
C LEU A 275 3.57 -8.41 -16.84
N MET A 276 4.87 -8.16 -16.70
CA MET A 276 5.78 -8.15 -17.85
C MET A 276 5.79 -9.53 -18.48
N ASP A 277 5.79 -9.60 -19.81
CA ASP A 277 5.82 -10.88 -20.52
C ASP A 277 7.05 -11.69 -20.08
N PRO A 278 6.88 -12.79 -19.32
CA PRO A 278 8.00 -13.55 -18.79
C PRO A 278 8.76 -14.32 -19.89
N PHE A 279 8.21 -14.39 -21.11
CA PHE A 279 8.78 -15.09 -22.25
C PHE A 279 9.47 -14.16 -23.25
N VAL A 280 9.66 -12.87 -22.90
CA VAL A 280 10.24 -11.88 -23.80
C VAL A 280 11.67 -12.24 -24.25
N GLU A 281 12.47 -12.86 -23.37
CA GLU A 281 13.83 -13.32 -23.69
C GLU A 281 13.87 -14.80 -24.16
N GLU A 282 12.86 -15.61 -23.80
CA GLU A 282 12.75 -17.04 -24.18
C GLU A 282 11.34 -17.41 -24.70
N PRO A 283 11.03 -17.12 -25.99
CA PRO A 283 9.68 -17.28 -26.53
C PRO A 283 9.17 -18.73 -26.60
N ASP A 284 10.08 -19.71 -26.64
CA ASP A 284 9.75 -21.14 -26.77
C ASP A 284 9.55 -21.84 -25.41
N HIS A 285 9.66 -21.12 -24.29
CA HIS A 285 9.56 -21.70 -22.96
C HIS A 285 8.12 -22.13 -22.63
N SER A 286 7.94 -23.33 -22.02
CA SER A 286 6.62 -23.93 -21.77
C SER A 286 5.81 -23.28 -20.63
N GLY A 287 6.42 -22.33 -19.92
CA GLY A 287 5.80 -21.59 -18.82
C GLY A 287 5.55 -22.39 -17.55
N GLY A 288 4.71 -21.84 -16.68
CA GLY A 288 4.30 -22.40 -15.40
C GLY A 288 2.95 -21.80 -14.95
N ASP A 289 2.50 -22.17 -13.76
CA ASP A 289 1.23 -21.71 -13.21
C ASP A 289 1.44 -20.64 -12.13
N LEU A 290 0.79 -19.48 -12.27
CA LEU A 290 0.63 -18.50 -11.18
C LEU A 290 -0.73 -18.71 -10.52
N LEU A 291 -0.72 -18.91 -9.20
CA LEU A 291 -1.89 -19.24 -8.41
C LEU A 291 -2.16 -18.15 -7.38
N PHE A 292 -3.41 -17.70 -7.30
CA PHE A 292 -3.88 -16.78 -6.27
C PHE A 292 -4.81 -17.53 -5.34
N ASN A 293 -4.35 -17.76 -4.12
CA ASN A 293 -5.18 -18.34 -3.07
C ASN A 293 -5.77 -17.17 -2.26
N LEU A 294 -7.10 -17.16 -2.13
CA LEU A 294 -7.82 -16.16 -1.34
C LEU A 294 -8.70 -16.88 -0.30
N GLY A 295 -8.77 -16.30 0.90
CA GLY A 295 -9.53 -16.85 2.03
C GLY A 295 -8.61 -17.29 3.17
N ASP A 296 -8.98 -18.38 3.82
CA ASP A 296 -8.27 -18.87 5.00
C ASP A 296 -7.01 -19.65 4.59
N ILE A 297 -5.85 -19.01 4.77
CA ILE A 297 -4.53 -19.60 4.50
C ILE A 297 -3.82 -19.83 5.83
N SER A 298 -3.11 -20.96 5.95
CA SER A 298 -2.32 -21.27 7.14
C SER A 298 -1.14 -20.31 7.27
N GLU A 299 -0.99 -19.64 8.40
CA GLU A 299 0.20 -18.82 8.74
C GLU A 299 1.40 -19.67 9.20
N ASP A 300 1.17 -20.97 9.42
CA ASP A 300 2.17 -21.93 9.87
C ASP A 300 3.08 -22.38 8.71
N ILE A 301 4.21 -21.68 8.53
CA ILE A 301 5.20 -21.90 7.46
C ILE A 301 5.97 -23.22 7.67
N LEU A 302 6.34 -23.51 8.92
CA LEU A 302 6.98 -24.74 9.37
C LEU A 302 5.97 -25.59 10.13
N LYS A 303 5.20 -26.38 9.38
CA LYS A 303 3.96 -26.99 9.89
C LYS A 303 4.18 -27.87 11.12
N ASP A 304 3.98 -27.33 12.30
CA ASP A 304 4.02 -28.05 13.58
C ASP A 304 2.97 -27.56 14.59
N SER A 305 2.11 -26.63 14.17
CA SER A 305 1.06 -26.03 15.00
C SER A 305 1.58 -25.28 16.24
N ARG A 306 2.83 -24.86 16.22
CA ARG A 306 3.42 -23.97 17.21
C ARG A 306 3.68 -22.60 16.59
N LYS A 307 3.80 -21.58 17.44
CA LYS A 307 4.17 -20.23 17.02
C LYS A 307 5.67 -20.06 17.23
N ALA A 308 6.46 -20.22 16.17
CA ALA A 308 7.87 -19.85 16.18
C ALA A 308 8.02 -18.33 16.09
N PHE A 309 9.01 -17.80 16.81
CA PHE A 309 9.44 -16.40 16.71
C PHE A 309 10.84 -16.25 17.28
N GLU A 310 11.74 -15.73 16.48
CA GLU A 310 13.18 -15.60 16.75
C GLU A 310 13.48 -14.80 18.02
N ASN A 311 12.74 -13.70 18.25
CA ASN A 311 12.96 -12.84 19.41
C ASN A 311 12.59 -13.48 20.76
N GLY A 312 11.96 -14.66 20.75
CA GLY A 312 11.68 -15.48 21.92
C GLY A 312 12.76 -16.49 22.26
N LEU A 313 13.71 -16.71 21.35
CA LEU A 313 14.79 -17.67 21.55
C LEU A 313 15.74 -17.22 22.68
N PRO A 314 16.41 -18.17 23.35
CA PRO A 314 17.35 -17.86 24.41
C PRO A 314 18.45 -16.90 23.92
N PRO A 315 18.78 -15.84 24.68
CA PRO A 315 19.76 -14.83 24.26
C PRO A 315 21.22 -15.27 24.46
N SER A 316 21.47 -16.57 24.66
CA SER A 316 22.76 -17.14 25.04
C SER A 316 22.84 -18.60 24.65
N GLU A 317 24.07 -19.15 24.66
CA GLU A 317 24.34 -20.59 24.45
C GLU A 317 23.54 -21.52 25.39
N ASP A 318 23.14 -21.05 26.58
CA ASP A 318 22.29 -21.81 27.49
C ASP A 318 20.84 -21.95 26.95
N VAL A 319 20.60 -23.04 26.23
CA VAL A 319 19.30 -23.39 25.65
C VAL A 319 18.29 -23.76 26.74
N THR A 320 17.47 -22.79 27.15
CA THR A 320 16.41 -22.97 28.17
C THR A 320 15.06 -22.45 27.66
N LEU A 321 13.94 -22.94 28.22
CA LEU A 321 12.58 -22.51 27.84
C LEU A 321 12.27 -22.67 26.34
N VAL A 322 12.78 -23.73 25.73
CA VAL A 322 12.46 -24.12 24.35
C VAL A 322 11.83 -25.52 24.31
N ASP A 323 10.99 -25.76 23.32
CA ASP A 323 10.51 -27.07 22.88
C ASP A 323 11.21 -27.45 21.56
N THR A 324 11.08 -28.70 21.13
CA THR A 324 11.69 -29.19 19.87
C THR A 324 10.63 -29.85 19.00
N SER A 325 10.57 -29.47 17.71
CA SER A 325 9.73 -30.10 16.69
C SER A 325 10.61 -30.81 15.65
N VAL A 326 10.02 -31.37 14.58
CA VAL A 326 10.84 -31.95 13.49
C VAL A 326 11.64 -30.90 12.71
N TRP A 327 11.26 -29.63 12.85
CA TRP A 327 11.87 -28.49 12.18
C TRP A 327 13.02 -27.92 12.99
N GLY A 328 12.92 -27.86 14.31
CA GLY A 328 14.00 -27.33 15.13
C GLY A 328 13.52 -26.96 16.53
N ARG A 329 13.93 -25.80 17.04
CA ARG A 329 13.63 -25.29 18.38
C ARG A 329 12.59 -24.18 18.33
N ILE A 330 11.69 -24.21 19.31
CA ILE A 330 10.59 -23.26 19.39
C ILE A 330 10.56 -22.68 20.80
N PRO A 331 10.46 -21.36 20.98
CA PRO A 331 10.40 -20.76 22.30
C PRO A 331 9.07 -21.09 23.02
N LEU A 332 9.15 -21.41 24.31
CA LEU A 332 8.00 -21.62 25.19
C LEU A 332 7.51 -20.34 25.87
N VAL A 333 8.22 -19.23 25.67
CA VAL A 333 7.83 -17.92 26.20
C VAL A 333 6.66 -17.32 25.42
N GLN A 334 5.95 -16.38 26.01
CA GLN A 334 4.93 -15.60 25.29
C GLN A 334 5.57 -14.37 24.66
N SER A 335 5.33 -14.16 23.36
CA SER A 335 5.71 -12.93 22.67
C SER A 335 4.83 -11.77 23.17
N LEU A 336 5.39 -10.90 24.00
CA LEU A 336 4.73 -9.67 24.45
C LEU A 336 4.86 -8.53 23.44
N VAL A 337 6.03 -8.45 22.79
CA VAL A 337 6.39 -7.44 21.78
C VAL A 337 7.19 -8.16 20.70
N ASN A 338 6.93 -7.82 19.44
CA ASN A 338 7.73 -8.29 18.31
C ASN A 338 8.97 -7.39 18.14
N ALA A 339 9.98 -7.60 18.98
CA ALA A 339 11.23 -6.88 18.94
C ALA A 339 12.36 -7.73 19.54
N PHE A 340 13.53 -7.67 18.91
CA PHE A 340 14.76 -8.29 19.40
C PHE A 340 15.39 -7.50 20.56
N ASN A 341 16.29 -8.17 21.28
CA ASN A 341 17.21 -7.47 22.19
C ASN A 341 18.22 -6.64 21.39
N ASN A 342 18.62 -5.47 21.89
CA ASN A 342 19.61 -4.60 21.27
C ASN A 342 21.06 -5.01 21.56
N ASP A 343 21.27 -6.03 22.40
CA ASP A 343 22.60 -6.60 22.65
C ASP A 343 23.08 -7.42 21.44
N PRO A 344 24.21 -7.06 20.80
CA PRO A 344 24.77 -7.81 19.68
C PRO A 344 25.02 -9.28 20.01
N THR A 345 25.47 -9.58 21.23
CA THR A 345 25.78 -10.96 21.63
C THR A 345 24.53 -11.83 21.76
N SER A 346 23.40 -11.23 22.15
CA SER A 346 22.12 -11.93 22.19
C SER A 346 21.55 -12.14 20.79
N ARG A 347 21.80 -11.22 19.86
CA ARG A 347 21.26 -11.28 18.50
C ARG A 347 21.76 -12.53 17.75
N GLU A 348 23.02 -12.93 17.97
CA GLU A 348 23.62 -14.13 17.38
C GLU A 348 22.88 -15.44 17.71
N TYR A 349 22.14 -15.48 18.83
CA TYR A 349 21.35 -16.65 19.24
C TYR A 349 19.85 -16.51 18.97
N GLN A 350 19.40 -15.34 18.49
CA GLN A 350 18.00 -15.06 18.23
C GLN A 350 17.70 -14.96 16.73
N ASP A 351 18.55 -14.28 15.96
CA ASP A 351 18.41 -14.08 14.51
C ASP A 351 18.97 -15.30 13.74
N ILE A 352 18.37 -16.46 13.97
CA ILE A 352 18.83 -17.79 13.54
C ILE A 352 17.72 -18.60 12.83
N GLY A 353 16.82 -17.90 12.14
CA GLY A 353 15.82 -18.55 11.32
C GLY A 353 14.54 -18.98 12.05
N LEU A 354 13.57 -19.43 11.26
CA LEU A 354 12.28 -19.92 11.77
C LEU A 354 12.39 -21.26 12.50
N ASP A 355 13.43 -22.05 12.21
CA ASP A 355 13.70 -23.32 12.88
C ASP A 355 14.45 -23.13 14.20
N GLY A 356 15.03 -21.95 14.46
CA GLY A 356 15.67 -21.62 15.73
C GLY A 356 16.97 -22.39 15.96
N LEU A 357 17.69 -22.70 14.88
CA LEU A 357 18.98 -23.40 14.87
C LEU A 357 19.94 -22.59 14.01
N ASN A 358 21.17 -22.38 14.48
CA ASN A 358 22.21 -21.85 13.60
C ASN A 358 22.82 -22.96 12.72
N ASP A 359 23.57 -22.60 11.68
CA ASP A 359 24.19 -23.56 10.74
C ASP A 359 24.95 -24.73 11.42
N ASP A 360 25.64 -24.47 12.54
CA ASP A 360 26.37 -25.51 13.29
C ASP A 360 25.40 -26.50 13.94
N GLU A 361 24.35 -26.00 14.59
CA GLU A 361 23.32 -26.81 15.22
C GLU A 361 22.43 -27.54 14.21
N GLU A 362 22.19 -26.93 13.05
CA GLU A 362 21.51 -27.55 11.92
C GLU A 362 22.26 -28.78 11.41
N ARG A 363 23.59 -28.69 11.28
CA ARG A 363 24.41 -29.84 10.84
C ARG A 363 24.24 -31.04 11.75
N ASP A 364 24.14 -30.81 13.06
CA ASP A 364 23.90 -31.87 14.04
C ASP A 364 22.45 -32.36 13.99
N PHE A 365 21.48 -31.45 13.98
CA PHE A 365 20.05 -31.77 14.02
C PHE A 365 19.52 -32.45 12.74
N PHE A 366 20.08 -32.07 11.59
CA PHE A 366 19.76 -32.62 10.27
C PHE A 366 20.83 -33.59 9.76
N SER A 367 21.65 -34.15 10.65
CA SER A 367 22.65 -35.18 10.31
C SER A 367 22.09 -36.32 9.45
N ALA A 368 20.86 -36.80 9.73
CA ALA A 368 20.22 -37.83 8.91
C ALA A 368 19.98 -37.42 7.44
N PHE A 369 19.70 -36.13 7.21
CA PHE A 369 19.56 -35.58 5.86
C PHE A 369 20.93 -35.52 5.17
N LEU A 370 21.95 -35.00 5.86
CA LEU A 370 23.33 -34.94 5.36
C LEU A 370 23.88 -36.34 5.04
N ASP A 371 23.64 -37.32 5.91
CA ASP A 371 24.01 -38.72 5.71
C ASP A 371 23.36 -39.29 4.45
N THR A 372 22.09 -38.97 4.22
CA THR A 372 21.35 -39.41 3.02
C THR A 372 21.97 -38.83 1.74
N ILE A 373 22.24 -37.51 1.72
CA ILE A 373 22.90 -36.85 0.58
C ILE A 373 24.30 -37.43 0.35
N SER A 374 25.07 -37.63 1.42
CA SER A 374 26.41 -38.23 1.35
C SER A 374 26.38 -39.65 0.80
N SER A 375 25.35 -40.44 1.15
CA SER A 375 25.18 -41.81 0.66
C SER A 375 24.76 -41.86 -0.82
N LEU A 376 24.02 -40.86 -1.29
CA LEU A 376 23.53 -40.81 -2.68
C LEU A 376 24.58 -40.27 -3.65
N HIS A 377 25.31 -39.22 -3.27
CA HIS A 377 26.20 -38.47 -4.17
C HIS A 377 27.67 -38.43 -3.73
N GLY A 378 27.97 -38.83 -2.50
CA GLY A 378 29.30 -38.74 -1.90
C GLY A 378 29.61 -37.38 -1.30
N THR A 379 30.55 -37.34 -0.35
CA THR A 379 30.94 -36.12 0.39
C THR A 379 31.67 -35.07 -0.45
N ASN A 380 32.18 -35.45 -1.61
CA ASN A 380 32.83 -34.53 -2.55
C ASN A 380 31.87 -33.94 -3.59
N SER A 381 30.59 -34.33 -3.55
CA SER A 381 29.57 -33.76 -4.44
C SER A 381 29.24 -32.32 -4.05
N LEU A 382 28.89 -31.50 -5.04
CA LEU A 382 28.42 -30.14 -4.79
C LEU A 382 27.12 -30.15 -3.97
N ALA A 383 26.25 -31.15 -4.21
CA ALA A 383 25.04 -31.36 -3.42
C ALA A 383 25.31 -31.49 -1.91
N TYR A 384 26.33 -32.28 -1.54
CA TYR A 384 26.73 -32.43 -0.13
C TYR A 384 27.37 -31.16 0.42
N GLN A 385 28.20 -30.46 -0.35
CA GLN A 385 28.85 -29.23 0.10
C GLN A 385 27.82 -28.12 0.37
N ILE A 386 26.87 -27.92 -0.55
CA ILE A 386 25.76 -26.96 -0.36
C ILE A 386 24.93 -27.34 0.86
N ALA A 387 24.57 -28.62 1.00
CA ALA A 387 23.79 -29.08 2.13
C ALA A 387 24.53 -28.97 3.47
N LEU A 388 25.86 -29.10 3.47
CA LEU A 388 26.70 -28.99 4.67
C LEU A 388 26.89 -27.53 5.09
N GLU A 389 27.04 -26.62 4.13
CA GLU A 389 27.19 -25.18 4.36
C GLU A 389 25.94 -24.61 5.01
N ASP A 390 24.78 -24.88 4.41
CA ASP A 390 23.47 -24.40 4.87
C ASP A 390 22.41 -25.51 4.69
N PRO A 391 22.21 -26.36 5.72
CA PRO A 391 21.19 -27.41 5.69
C PRO A 391 19.77 -26.88 5.42
N SER A 392 19.34 -25.81 6.10
CA SER A 392 17.98 -25.24 5.96
C SER A 392 17.79 -24.27 4.80
N GLN A 393 18.85 -23.78 4.16
CA GLN A 393 18.83 -22.78 3.10
C GLN A 393 18.18 -21.44 3.47
N ASP A 394 18.31 -21.04 4.72
CA ASP A 394 17.66 -19.85 5.26
C ASP A 394 18.63 -18.74 5.67
N ASN A 395 19.91 -18.84 5.29
CA ASN A 395 20.90 -17.76 5.44
C ASN A 395 20.56 -16.53 4.58
N PHE A 396 20.52 -15.38 5.22
CA PHE A 396 20.29 -14.09 4.58
C PHE A 396 21.56 -13.50 3.97
N HIS A 397 21.41 -12.85 2.82
CA HIS A 397 22.45 -11.98 2.29
C HIS A 397 21.87 -10.67 1.77
N TYR A 398 22.41 -9.55 2.27
CA TYR A 398 21.99 -8.23 1.83
C TYR A 398 22.41 -7.97 0.38
N PHE A 399 21.50 -7.44 -0.44
CA PHE A 399 21.72 -7.27 -1.89
C PHE A 399 22.88 -6.33 -2.26
N ARG A 400 23.32 -5.47 -1.32
CA ARG A 400 24.49 -4.57 -1.49
C ARG A 400 25.76 -5.07 -0.80
N GLY A 401 25.75 -6.26 -0.21
CA GLY A 401 26.92 -6.78 0.52
C GLY A 401 28.18 -6.76 -0.35
N SER A 402 29.29 -6.33 0.25
CA SER A 402 30.58 -6.17 -0.41
C SER A 402 31.13 -7.46 -1.02
N GLN A 403 30.74 -8.62 -0.49
CA GLN A 403 31.06 -9.92 -1.08
C GLN A 403 30.47 -10.09 -2.48
N TYR A 404 29.22 -9.68 -2.70
CA TYR A 404 28.61 -9.70 -4.04
C TYR A 404 29.28 -8.75 -5.03
N ASP A 405 29.90 -7.67 -4.54
CA ASP A 405 30.73 -6.80 -5.37
C ASP A 405 32.06 -7.46 -5.73
N ALA A 406 32.69 -8.18 -4.78
CA ALA A 406 33.93 -8.91 -5.01
C ALA A 406 33.77 -10.09 -5.98
N ASP A 407 32.61 -10.76 -5.93
CA ASP A 407 32.25 -11.89 -6.79
C ASP A 407 31.61 -11.45 -8.11
N GLU A 408 31.49 -10.14 -8.35
CA GLU A 408 30.88 -9.54 -9.54
C GLU A 408 29.44 -10.04 -9.83
N VAL A 409 28.64 -10.30 -8.79
CA VAL A 409 27.29 -10.86 -8.90
C VAL A 409 26.35 -9.88 -9.61
N GLY A 410 25.52 -10.41 -10.52
CA GLY A 410 24.49 -9.68 -11.28
C GLY A 410 23.31 -9.21 -10.42
N ILE A 411 22.50 -8.28 -10.94
CA ILE A 411 21.45 -7.60 -10.16
C ILE A 411 20.39 -8.59 -9.64
N LEU A 412 19.90 -9.52 -10.48
CA LEU A 412 18.86 -10.47 -10.09
C LEU A 412 19.32 -11.48 -9.03
N ASP A 413 20.59 -11.90 -9.09
CA ASP A 413 21.14 -12.90 -8.18
C ASP A 413 21.48 -12.30 -6.81
N ARG A 414 21.70 -10.98 -6.73
CA ARG A 414 21.84 -10.26 -5.45
C ARG A 414 20.61 -10.34 -4.56
N TYR A 415 19.44 -10.55 -5.15
CA TYR A 415 18.18 -10.73 -4.43
C TYR A 415 17.81 -12.19 -4.23
N ARG A 416 18.69 -13.15 -4.56
CA ARG A 416 18.41 -14.59 -4.41
C ARG A 416 18.15 -14.97 -2.95
N ASP A 417 18.97 -14.45 -2.03
CA ASP A 417 18.98 -14.79 -0.60
C ASP A 417 18.51 -13.63 0.29
N TYR A 418 17.88 -12.61 -0.31
CA TYR A 418 17.50 -11.37 0.40
C TYR A 418 16.28 -11.56 1.33
N ASN A 419 15.41 -12.53 1.09
CA ASN A 419 14.21 -12.74 1.91
C ASN A 419 14.40 -13.79 3.01
N ASN A 420 15.58 -14.40 3.08
CA ASN A 420 15.93 -15.44 4.03
C ASN A 420 15.94 -14.90 5.48
N HIS A 421 15.86 -15.80 6.47
CA HIS A 421 15.58 -15.41 7.86
C HIS A 421 16.85 -15.26 8.70
N GLN A 422 17.74 -16.24 8.68
CA GLN A 422 18.93 -16.25 9.53
C GLN A 422 19.87 -15.09 9.16
N GLY A 423 20.09 -14.18 10.12
CA GLY A 423 20.99 -13.04 9.95
C GLY A 423 20.37 -11.87 9.19
N ASN A 424 19.05 -11.82 9.03
CA ASN A 424 18.37 -10.72 8.34
C ASN A 424 18.18 -9.47 9.21
N SER A 425 18.45 -9.57 10.51
CA SER A 425 18.23 -8.50 11.48
C SER A 425 19.52 -8.20 12.27
N PRO A 426 20.67 -7.94 11.63
CA PRO A 426 21.92 -7.66 12.36
C PRO A 426 21.85 -6.33 13.10
N THR A 427 22.54 -6.20 14.24
CA THR A 427 22.76 -4.89 14.87
C THR A 427 23.76 -4.04 14.06
N SER A 428 23.83 -2.74 14.35
CA SER A 428 24.78 -1.84 13.68
C SER A 428 26.24 -2.23 13.93
N GLU A 429 26.53 -2.89 15.04
CA GLU A 429 27.85 -3.39 15.41
C GLU A 429 28.21 -4.72 14.73
N GLN A 430 27.20 -5.52 14.34
CA GLN A 430 27.38 -6.79 13.64
C GLN A 430 27.51 -6.63 12.13
N SER A 431 26.92 -5.56 11.57
CA SER A 431 27.07 -5.27 10.15
C SER A 431 28.52 -4.93 9.81
N ILE A 432 29.09 -5.68 8.87
CA ILE A 432 30.40 -5.40 8.28
C ILE A 432 30.35 -4.23 7.27
N GLU A 433 29.15 -3.77 6.93
CA GLU A 433 28.92 -2.71 5.96
C GLU A 433 28.76 -1.34 6.63
N ALA A 434 29.10 -0.27 5.91
CA ALA A 434 28.98 1.11 6.41
C ALA A 434 27.52 1.62 6.45
N TYR A 435 26.53 0.76 6.21
CA TYR A 435 25.12 1.07 6.12
C TYR A 435 24.29 -0.07 6.75
N PRO A 436 23.04 0.19 7.15
CA PRO A 436 22.15 -0.85 7.64
C PRO A 436 21.93 -1.93 6.58
N THR A 437 22.05 -3.19 7.01
CA THR A 437 21.88 -4.39 6.18
C THR A 437 20.68 -5.22 6.60
N THR A 438 19.73 -4.63 7.34
CA THR A 438 18.52 -5.33 7.77
C THR A 438 17.60 -5.62 6.57
N GLY A 439 17.08 -6.84 6.54
CA GLY A 439 16.22 -7.41 5.50
C GLY A 439 14.80 -6.89 5.50
#